data_AF-A0A4V1V349-F1
#
_entry.id   AF-A0A4V1V349-F1
#
_cell.length_a   1.000
_cell.length_b   1.000
_cell.length_c   1.000
_cell.angle_alpha   90.00
_cell.angle_beta   90.00
_cell.angle_gamma   90.00
#
_symmetry.space_group_name_H-M   'P 1'
#
loop_
_entity.id
_entity.type
_entity.pdbx_description
1 polymer ?
#
loop_
_entity_poly.entity_id
_entity_poly.type
_entity_poly.pdbx_seq_one_letter_code
_entity_poly.pdbx_strand_id
1 'polypeptide(L)'
;MPGTLSTLKQGGEPVRRAIRRARWFLSTFRDFVTEAEAGTGARFALDDQKLMAAFSAWYRAFEAQRDSARDHRFDYVTFASGLMLRELVRHAPLTLRSAPEAQQSEAPSEFWPEGFVYVRFCLAVRDAVLEQDFQLHEDTAPEMGDLRTWWSFRENVQDDVDSAIAFLELFAGETPNWTMPSVFKPHRDDPRLAAAARPMEVDKKPG
;
A
#
# COMPACT_ATOMS: atom_id res chain seq x y z
N MET A 1 11.97 -17.13 -21.80
CA MET A 1 11.33 -15.94 -21.21
C MET A 1 9.82 -16.06 -21.40
N PRO A 2 9.03 -16.42 -20.38
CA PRO A 2 7.57 -16.36 -20.50
C PRO A 2 7.15 -14.89 -20.57
N GLY A 3 6.51 -14.48 -21.68
CA GLY A 3 6.07 -13.10 -21.88
C GLY A 3 4.99 -12.68 -20.88
N THR A 4 4.96 -11.37 -20.58
CA THR A 4 4.11 -10.68 -19.59
C THR A 4 2.62 -11.07 -19.65
N LEU A 5 2.13 -11.50 -20.83
CA LEU A 5 0.75 -11.96 -21.03
C LEU A 5 0.46 -13.36 -20.45
N SER A 6 1.46 -14.23 -20.36
CA SER A 6 1.32 -15.57 -19.77
C SER A 6 1.11 -15.50 -18.26
N THR A 7 1.63 -14.41 -17.65
CA THR A 7 1.58 -14.13 -16.22
C THR A 7 0.17 -13.80 -15.73
N LEU A 8 -0.65 -13.17 -16.59
CA LEU A 8 -2.03 -12.76 -16.29
C LEU A 8 -3.06 -13.87 -16.52
N LYS A 9 -2.68 -15.00 -17.14
CA LYS A 9 -3.58 -16.13 -17.45
C LYS A 9 -3.71 -17.18 -16.33
N GLN A 10 -2.90 -17.09 -15.26
CA GLN A 10 -2.80 -18.17 -14.26
C GLN A 10 -3.84 -18.10 -13.13
N GLY A 11 -4.54 -16.99 -12.95
CA GLY A 11 -5.74 -16.93 -12.11
C GLY A 11 -6.97 -17.11 -13.00
N GLY A 12 -7.98 -17.88 -12.59
CA GLY A 12 -9.21 -18.15 -13.37
C GLY A 12 -10.08 -16.93 -13.73
N GLU A 13 -9.56 -15.70 -13.61
CA GLU A 13 -10.19 -14.46 -14.03
C GLU A 13 -10.07 -14.27 -15.57
N PRO A 14 -11.12 -13.79 -16.26
CA PRO A 14 -11.03 -13.48 -17.68
C PRO A 14 -9.93 -12.44 -17.96
N VAL A 15 -9.06 -12.74 -18.93
CA VAL A 15 -7.90 -11.89 -19.33
C VAL A 15 -8.27 -10.42 -19.50
N ARG A 16 -9.47 -10.11 -20.02
CA ARG A 16 -9.95 -8.72 -20.19
C ARG A 16 -10.03 -7.95 -18.88
N ARG A 17 -10.44 -8.60 -17.79
CA ARG A 17 -10.61 -7.98 -16.47
C ARG A 17 -9.25 -7.72 -15.82
N ALA A 18 -8.33 -8.67 -15.91
CA ALA A 18 -6.94 -8.49 -15.47
C ALA A 18 -6.23 -7.35 -16.21
N ILE A 19 -6.40 -7.25 -17.54
CA ILE A 19 -5.87 -6.12 -18.33
C ILE A 19 -6.45 -4.79 -17.88
N ARG A 20 -7.77 -4.72 -17.61
CA ARG A 20 -8.41 -3.49 -17.14
C ARG A 20 -7.87 -3.05 -15.78
N ARG A 21 -7.69 -3.99 -14.84
CA ARG A 21 -7.08 -3.71 -13.53
C ARG A 21 -5.66 -3.20 -13.67
N ALA A 22 -4.86 -3.85 -14.52
CA ALA A 22 -3.49 -3.42 -14.79
C ALA A 22 -3.46 -1.99 -15.35
N ARG A 23 -4.30 -1.68 -16.34
CA ARG A 23 -4.36 -0.33 -16.94
C ARG A 23 -4.75 0.72 -15.91
N TRP A 24 -5.77 0.44 -15.10
CA TRP A 24 -6.19 1.33 -14.03
C TRP A 24 -5.07 1.54 -13.01
N PHE A 25 -4.41 0.48 -12.55
CA PHE A 25 -3.30 0.58 -11.60
C PHE A 25 -2.16 1.47 -12.14
N LEU A 26 -1.75 1.24 -13.39
CA LEU A 26 -0.69 2.03 -14.00
C LEU A 26 -1.07 3.50 -14.16
N SER A 27 -2.30 3.80 -14.58
CA SER A 27 -2.74 5.21 -14.68
C SER A 27 -2.81 5.87 -13.32
N THR A 28 -3.43 5.22 -12.34
CA THR A 28 -3.60 5.77 -10.99
C THR A 28 -2.25 6.00 -10.30
N PHE A 29 -1.27 5.10 -10.49
CA PHE A 29 0.07 5.33 -9.96
C PHE A 29 0.78 6.53 -10.61
N ARG A 30 0.63 6.73 -11.93
CA ARG A 30 1.21 7.89 -12.63
C ARG A 30 0.60 9.21 -12.16
N ASP A 31 -0.72 9.24 -12.01
CA ASP A 31 -1.43 10.41 -11.51
C ASP A 31 -0.97 10.73 -10.08
N PHE A 32 -0.84 9.70 -9.24
CA PHE A 32 -0.34 9.85 -7.87
C PHE A 32 1.10 10.37 -7.80
N VAL A 33 2.00 9.88 -8.66
CA VAL A 33 3.38 10.39 -8.75
C VAL A 33 3.38 11.87 -9.11
N THR A 34 2.54 12.28 -10.07
CA THR A 34 2.42 13.68 -10.50
C THR A 34 1.95 14.57 -9.33
N GLU A 35 0.98 14.10 -8.55
CA GLU A 35 0.53 14.78 -7.33
C GLU A 35 1.64 14.87 -6.27
N ALA A 36 2.37 13.77 -6.03
CA ALA A 36 3.47 13.75 -5.08
C ALA A 36 4.62 14.69 -5.48
N GLU A 37 4.95 14.77 -6.78
CA GLU A 37 5.91 15.73 -7.33
C GLU A 37 5.48 17.18 -7.14
N ALA A 38 4.17 17.47 -7.22
CA ALA A 38 3.63 18.80 -6.97
C ALA A 38 3.69 19.16 -5.47
N GLY A 39 3.41 18.21 -4.58
CA GLY A 39 3.41 18.42 -3.13
C GLY A 39 4.79 18.49 -2.48
N THR A 40 5.78 17.78 -3.03
CA THR A 40 7.14 17.68 -2.44
C THR A 40 8.20 18.48 -3.18
N GLY A 41 7.93 18.92 -4.42
CA GLY A 41 8.93 19.53 -5.30
C GLY A 41 9.94 18.55 -5.90
N ALA A 42 9.89 17.26 -5.54
CA ALA A 42 10.72 16.22 -6.15
C ALA A 42 10.32 15.99 -7.63
N ARG A 43 11.25 15.43 -8.39
CA ARG A 43 11.00 14.92 -9.75
C ARG A 43 11.51 13.51 -9.89
N PHE A 44 10.70 12.63 -10.47
CA PHE A 44 10.97 11.22 -10.65
C PHE A 44 10.97 10.84 -12.13
N ALA A 45 11.73 9.80 -12.46
CA ALA A 45 11.48 9.03 -13.65
C ALA A 45 10.77 7.74 -13.27
N LEU A 46 9.71 7.43 -14.01
CA LEU A 46 8.94 6.20 -13.86
C LEU A 46 9.31 5.21 -14.97
N ASP A 47 9.67 3.99 -14.57
CA ASP A 47 9.87 2.85 -15.44
C ASP A 47 8.59 2.00 -15.49
N ASP A 48 7.86 2.09 -16.60
CA ASP A 48 6.61 1.37 -16.82
C ASP A 48 6.78 -0.16 -16.85
N GLN A 49 7.95 -0.66 -17.26
CA GLN A 49 8.20 -2.10 -17.30
C GLN A 49 8.33 -2.64 -15.87
N LYS A 50 9.07 -1.92 -15.01
CA LYS A 50 9.18 -2.25 -13.58
C LYS A 50 7.84 -2.10 -12.86
N LEU A 51 7.06 -1.07 -13.17
CA LEU A 51 5.75 -0.87 -12.55
C LEU A 51 4.77 -2.00 -12.93
N MET A 52 4.77 -2.42 -14.19
CA MET A 52 3.99 -3.57 -14.64
C MET A 52 4.45 -4.88 -13.98
N ALA A 53 5.76 -5.05 -13.79
CA ALA A 53 6.31 -6.21 -13.08
C ALA A 53 5.84 -6.23 -11.62
N ALA A 54 5.89 -5.09 -10.92
CA ALA A 54 5.40 -4.94 -9.56
C ALA A 54 3.91 -5.26 -9.44
N PHE A 55 3.07 -4.69 -10.32
CA PHE A 55 1.64 -5.00 -10.37
C PHE A 55 1.39 -6.51 -10.56
N SER A 56 2.11 -7.12 -11.51
CA SER A 56 1.94 -8.53 -11.83
C SER A 56 2.34 -9.45 -10.67
N ALA A 57 3.43 -9.12 -9.97
CA ALA A 57 3.88 -9.85 -8.79
C ALA A 57 2.89 -9.69 -7.63
N TRP A 58 2.41 -8.48 -7.39
CA TRP A 58 1.43 -8.17 -6.34
C TRP A 58 0.12 -8.91 -6.59
N TYR A 59 -0.42 -8.81 -7.80
CA TYR A 59 -1.69 -9.45 -8.15
C TYR A 59 -1.64 -10.97 -7.98
N ARG A 60 -0.50 -11.62 -8.28
CA ARG A 60 -0.29 -13.04 -8.00
C ARG A 60 -0.28 -13.36 -6.51
N ALA A 61 0.45 -12.57 -5.71
CA ALA A 61 0.52 -12.75 -4.26
C ALA A 61 -0.87 -12.55 -3.61
N PHE A 62 -1.62 -11.55 -4.08
CA PHE A 62 -2.99 -11.28 -3.66
C PHE A 62 -3.94 -12.44 -3.98
N GLU A 63 -3.91 -12.98 -5.19
CA GLU A 63 -4.78 -14.11 -5.55
C GLU A 63 -4.43 -15.38 -4.78
N ALA A 64 -3.15 -15.60 -4.46
CA ALA A 64 -2.69 -16.78 -3.73
C ALA A 64 -3.23 -16.87 -2.29
N GLN A 65 -3.56 -15.74 -1.66
CA GLN A 65 -4.06 -15.70 -0.27
C GLN A 65 -5.55 -15.35 -0.16
N ARG A 66 -6.23 -15.13 -1.29
CA ARG A 66 -7.63 -14.66 -1.33
C ARG A 66 -8.60 -15.59 -0.62
N ASP A 67 -8.45 -16.90 -0.76
CA ASP A 67 -9.36 -17.86 -0.14
C ASP A 67 -9.21 -17.91 1.39
N SER A 68 -7.99 -17.79 1.91
CA SER A 68 -7.71 -17.72 3.34
C SER A 68 -8.24 -16.45 4.00
N ALA A 69 -8.46 -15.39 3.22
CA ALA A 69 -8.92 -14.08 3.68
C ALA A 69 -10.42 -13.86 3.53
N ARG A 70 -11.18 -14.85 3.03
CA ARG A 70 -12.60 -14.70 2.66
C ARG A 70 -13.47 -14.17 3.80
N ASP A 71 -13.22 -14.63 5.01
CA ASP A 71 -14.02 -14.27 6.20
C ASP A 71 -13.45 -13.04 6.94
N HIS A 72 -12.27 -12.56 6.53
CA HIS A 72 -11.55 -11.45 7.15
C HIS A 72 -11.18 -10.36 6.13
N ARG A 73 -12.15 -10.01 5.28
CA ARG A 73 -11.95 -9.07 4.16
C ARG A 73 -11.41 -7.72 4.60
N PHE A 74 -11.82 -7.22 5.77
CA PHE A 74 -11.37 -5.94 6.31
C PHE A 74 -9.87 -5.95 6.61
N ASP A 75 -9.40 -6.85 7.48
CA ASP A 75 -7.98 -7.03 7.82
C ASP A 75 -7.13 -7.31 6.56
N TYR A 76 -7.72 -7.99 5.58
CA TYR A 76 -7.01 -8.31 4.35
C TYR A 76 -6.71 -7.09 3.49
N VAL A 77 -7.43 -5.97 3.63
CA VAL A 77 -7.17 -4.76 2.83
C VAL A 77 -5.79 -4.17 3.17
N THR A 78 -5.47 -4.05 4.46
CA THR A 78 -4.15 -3.55 4.89
C THR A 78 -3.05 -4.51 4.43
N PHE A 79 -3.21 -5.80 4.68
CA PHE A 79 -2.25 -6.82 4.27
C PHE A 79 -2.03 -6.84 2.73
N ALA A 80 -3.11 -6.78 1.95
CA ALA A 80 -3.03 -6.73 0.49
C ALA A 80 -2.30 -5.48 -0.03
N SER A 81 -2.45 -4.36 0.67
CA SER A 81 -1.71 -3.13 0.39
C SER A 81 -0.24 -3.28 0.81
N GLY A 82 0.05 -4.04 1.86
CA GLY A 82 1.42 -4.38 2.28
C GLY A 82 2.14 -5.23 1.23
N LEU A 83 1.44 -6.21 0.66
CA LEU A 83 1.95 -6.98 -0.48
C LEU A 83 2.28 -6.07 -1.67
N MET A 84 1.48 -5.02 -1.91
CA MET A 84 1.73 -4.05 -2.97
C MET A 84 3.01 -3.25 -2.69
N LEU A 85 3.17 -2.74 -1.46
CA LEU A 85 4.36 -1.99 -1.05
C LEU A 85 5.62 -2.84 -1.21
N ARG A 86 5.58 -4.10 -0.78
CA ARG A 86 6.68 -5.05 -0.98
C ARG A 86 7.13 -5.11 -2.44
N GLU A 87 6.19 -5.28 -3.38
CA GLU A 87 6.56 -5.40 -4.79
C GLU A 87 7.01 -4.06 -5.40
N LEU A 88 6.46 -2.93 -4.97
CA LEU A 88 6.95 -1.61 -5.39
C LEU A 88 8.38 -1.37 -4.91
N VAL A 89 8.71 -1.71 -3.66
CA VAL A 89 10.07 -1.62 -3.12
C VAL A 89 11.01 -2.58 -3.84
N ARG A 90 10.59 -3.85 -4.04
CA ARG A 90 11.39 -4.88 -4.74
C ARG A 90 11.75 -4.47 -6.17
N HIS A 91 10.78 -3.96 -6.92
CA HIS A 91 10.96 -3.62 -8.33
C HIS A 91 11.51 -2.20 -8.54
N ALA A 92 11.32 -1.31 -7.58
CA ALA A 92 11.75 0.09 -7.59
C ALA A 92 11.49 0.79 -8.94
N PRO A 93 10.20 0.98 -9.32
CA PRO A 93 9.83 1.59 -10.61
C PRO A 93 10.10 3.09 -10.68
N LEU A 94 10.35 3.76 -9.56
CA LEU A 94 10.68 5.18 -9.52
C LEU A 94 12.18 5.37 -9.31
N THR A 95 12.69 6.47 -9.84
CA THR A 95 14.05 6.94 -9.59
C THR A 95 14.02 8.45 -9.47
N LEU A 96 14.51 9.00 -8.36
CA LEU A 96 14.66 10.42 -8.16
C LEU A 96 15.59 11.02 -9.22
N ARG A 97 15.13 12.09 -9.87
CA ARG A 97 15.88 12.86 -10.88
C ARG A 97 16.33 14.20 -10.35
N SER A 98 15.48 14.85 -9.56
CA SER A 98 15.81 16.08 -8.86
C SER A 98 15.20 16.01 -7.48
N ALA A 99 16.03 16.23 -6.46
CA ALA A 99 15.55 16.55 -5.13
C ALA A 99 14.99 17.98 -5.13
N PRO A 100 14.08 18.31 -4.21
CA PRO A 100 13.78 19.70 -3.88
C PRO A 100 15.06 20.44 -3.47
N GLU A 101 15.11 21.77 -3.66
CA GLU A 101 16.21 22.58 -3.13
C GLU A 101 16.35 22.30 -1.63
N ALA A 102 17.53 21.83 -1.23
CA ALA A 102 17.78 21.35 0.12
C ALA A 102 17.56 22.47 1.15
N GLN A 103 16.33 22.56 1.68
CA GLN A 103 16.15 22.99 3.05
C GLN A 103 16.62 21.83 3.93
N GLN A 104 17.25 22.14 5.07
CA GLN A 104 17.68 21.15 6.06
C GLN A 104 16.45 20.53 6.74
N SER A 105 15.64 19.79 5.99
CA SER A 105 14.38 19.24 6.44
C SER A 105 14.57 17.77 6.74
N GLU A 106 14.14 17.37 7.94
CA GLU A 106 14.17 16.00 8.43
C GLU A 106 12.91 15.22 7.97
N ALA A 107 12.24 15.71 6.91
CA ALA A 107 11.02 15.09 6.41
C ALA A 107 11.30 13.72 5.76
N PRO A 108 10.49 12.69 6.05
CA PRO A 108 10.61 11.39 5.39
C PRO A 108 10.58 11.43 3.86
N SER A 109 9.79 12.37 3.29
CA SER A 109 9.68 12.62 1.85
C SER A 109 10.98 13.10 1.20
N GLU A 110 11.92 13.63 1.99
CA GLU A 110 13.24 14.08 1.51
C GLU A 110 14.32 13.03 1.79
N PHE A 111 14.20 12.31 2.91
CA PHE A 111 15.13 11.24 3.29
C PHE A 111 15.11 10.05 2.31
N TRP A 112 13.91 9.59 1.93
CA TRP A 112 13.74 8.53 0.94
C TRP A 112 12.51 8.79 0.05
N PRO A 113 12.63 9.69 -0.93
CA PRO A 113 11.49 10.17 -1.71
C PRO A 113 10.73 9.04 -2.43
N GLU A 114 11.43 8.07 -3.03
CA GLU A 114 10.78 6.95 -3.71
C GLU A 114 9.99 6.07 -2.74
N GLY A 115 10.60 5.70 -1.60
CA GLY A 115 9.93 4.92 -0.57
C GLY A 115 8.71 5.66 -0.01
N PHE A 116 8.82 6.97 0.19
CA PHE A 116 7.72 7.81 0.64
C PHE A 116 6.52 7.77 -0.30
N VAL A 117 6.77 7.89 -1.62
CA VAL A 117 5.71 7.78 -2.64
C VAL A 117 5.06 6.41 -2.61
N TYR A 118 5.84 5.32 -2.48
CA TYR A 118 5.28 3.97 -2.44
C TYR A 118 4.37 3.75 -1.23
N VAL A 119 4.80 4.13 -0.03
CA VAL A 119 3.99 4.00 1.19
C VAL A 119 2.72 4.82 1.08
N ARG A 120 2.83 6.10 0.70
CA ARG A 120 1.67 7.00 0.54
C ARG A 120 0.67 6.48 -0.49
N PHE A 121 1.15 5.93 -1.60
CA PHE A 121 0.30 5.32 -2.62
C PHE A 121 -0.45 4.10 -2.07
N CYS A 122 0.25 3.19 -1.38
CA CYS A 122 -0.36 1.99 -0.81
C CYS A 122 -1.41 2.33 0.26
N LEU A 123 -1.16 3.34 1.11
CA LEU A 123 -2.13 3.83 2.08
C LEU A 123 -3.34 4.47 1.37
N ALA A 124 -3.13 5.32 0.36
CA ALA A 124 -4.25 5.92 -0.38
C ALA A 124 -5.14 4.87 -1.06
N VAL A 125 -4.56 3.80 -1.62
CA VAL A 125 -5.33 2.68 -2.19
C VAL A 125 -6.06 1.91 -1.10
N ARG A 126 -5.42 1.63 0.03
CA ARG A 126 -6.04 1.00 1.21
C ARG A 126 -7.26 1.80 1.66
N ASP A 127 -7.08 3.10 1.89
CA ASP A 127 -8.10 3.97 2.45
C ASP A 127 -9.29 4.11 1.50
N ALA A 128 -9.05 4.23 0.19
CA ALA A 128 -10.12 4.23 -0.81
C ALA A 128 -10.96 2.94 -0.81
N VAL A 129 -10.32 1.78 -0.57
CA VAL A 129 -11.03 0.50 -0.45
C VAL A 129 -11.80 0.43 0.88
N LEU A 130 -11.21 0.89 1.98
CA LEU A 130 -11.87 0.91 3.29
C LEU A 130 -13.08 1.85 3.31
N GLU A 131 -12.95 3.04 2.72
CA GLU A 131 -14.05 3.99 2.59
C GLU A 131 -15.19 3.41 1.74
N GLN A 132 -14.85 2.84 0.57
CA GLN A 132 -15.85 2.30 -0.35
C GLN A 132 -16.59 1.08 0.22
N ASP A 133 -15.84 0.11 0.76
CA ASP A 133 -16.39 -1.20 1.14
C ASP A 133 -16.88 -1.22 2.61
N PHE A 134 -16.40 -0.32 3.48
CA PHE A 134 -16.66 -0.34 4.93
C PHE A 134 -17.03 1.03 5.54
N GLN A 135 -17.05 2.12 4.77
CA GLN A 135 -17.36 3.48 5.25
C GLN A 135 -16.50 3.95 6.43
N LEU A 136 -15.24 3.51 6.46
CA LEU A 136 -14.26 3.88 7.48
C LEU A 136 -13.28 4.91 6.90
N HIS A 137 -12.95 5.90 7.73
CA HIS A 137 -11.89 6.86 7.46
C HIS A 137 -10.80 6.63 8.51
N GLU A 138 -9.56 6.45 8.07
CA GLU A 138 -8.43 6.19 8.93
C GLU A 138 -7.45 7.35 8.81
N ASP A 139 -7.02 7.88 9.94
CA ASP A 139 -5.93 8.84 9.97
C ASP A 139 -4.60 8.10 9.80
N THR A 140 -3.63 8.74 9.12
CA THR A 140 -2.28 8.20 9.04
C THR A 140 -1.62 8.20 10.43
N ALA A 141 -0.91 7.12 10.76
CA ALA A 141 -0.26 6.99 12.05
C ALA A 141 0.86 8.03 12.24
N PRO A 142 1.16 8.46 13.48
CA PRO A 142 2.27 9.38 13.77
C PRO A 142 3.62 8.94 13.18
N GLU A 143 3.83 7.63 13.06
CA GLU A 143 4.99 6.97 12.47
C GLU A 143 5.24 7.39 11.01
N MET A 144 4.20 7.83 10.28
CA MET A 144 4.38 8.40 8.95
C MET A 144 5.26 9.65 8.94
N GLY A 145 5.26 10.42 10.03
CA GLY A 145 6.10 11.61 10.20
C GLY A 145 7.43 11.36 10.93
N ASP A 146 7.66 10.17 11.50
CA ASP A 146 8.85 9.88 12.31
C ASP A 146 10.03 9.39 11.46
N LEU A 147 11.00 10.27 11.23
CA LEU A 147 12.20 9.96 10.44
C LEU A 147 12.95 8.71 10.96
N ARG A 148 12.96 8.44 12.27
CA ARG A 148 13.64 7.25 12.82
C ARG A 148 12.98 5.97 12.34
N THR A 149 11.65 5.93 12.29
CA THR A 149 10.89 4.81 11.72
C THR A 149 11.23 4.61 10.24
N TRP A 150 11.40 5.68 9.47
CA TRP A 150 11.80 5.59 8.06
C TRP A 150 13.21 5.07 7.84
N TRP A 151 14.16 5.42 8.72
CA TRP A 151 15.49 4.80 8.73
C TRP A 151 15.39 3.28 8.93
N SER A 152 14.66 2.86 9.97
CA SER A 152 14.44 1.44 10.27
C SER A 152 13.78 0.72 9.09
N PHE A 153 12.74 1.33 8.50
CA PHE A 153 12.05 0.79 7.35
C PHE A 153 13.00 0.55 6.17
N ARG A 154 13.77 1.58 5.80
CA ARG A 154 14.71 1.50 4.68
C ARG A 154 15.80 0.45 4.89
N GLU A 155 16.32 0.33 6.10
CA GLU A 155 17.31 -0.68 6.47
C GLU A 155 16.72 -2.10 6.37
N ASN A 156 15.58 -2.33 7.01
CA ASN A 156 14.98 -3.67 7.08
C ASN A 156 14.53 -4.19 5.71
N VAL A 157 14.02 -3.34 4.80
CA VAL A 157 13.63 -3.80 3.47
C VAL A 157 14.81 -4.07 2.52
N GLN A 158 15.99 -3.56 2.84
CA GLN A 158 17.22 -3.93 2.13
C GLN A 158 17.66 -5.35 2.51
N ASP A 159 17.46 -5.74 3.76
CA ASP A 159 17.80 -7.08 4.27
C ASP A 159 16.70 -8.11 3.94
N ASP A 160 15.44 -7.78 4.24
CA ASP A 160 14.26 -8.58 3.96
C ASP A 160 13.09 -7.71 3.48
N VAL A 161 12.81 -7.76 2.19
CA VAL A 161 11.74 -6.98 1.57
C VAL A 161 10.34 -7.37 2.06
N ASP A 162 10.14 -8.58 2.60
CA ASP A 162 8.84 -8.95 3.20
C ASP A 162 8.51 -8.07 4.42
N SER A 163 9.51 -7.50 5.10
CA SER A 163 9.31 -6.55 6.21
C SER A 163 8.46 -5.32 5.80
N ALA A 164 8.42 -4.98 4.51
CA ALA A 164 7.57 -3.90 3.99
C ALA A 164 6.09 -4.07 4.35
N ILE A 165 5.61 -5.31 4.49
CA ILE A 165 4.22 -5.58 4.85
C ILE A 165 3.95 -5.13 6.29
N ALA A 166 4.83 -5.50 7.23
CA ALA A 166 4.74 -5.09 8.62
C ALA A 166 4.93 -3.57 8.80
N PHE A 167 5.82 -2.95 8.04
CA PHE A 167 5.95 -1.49 8.06
C PHE A 167 4.70 -0.78 7.52
N LEU A 168 4.00 -1.33 6.53
CA LEU A 168 2.73 -0.72 6.11
C LEU A 168 1.66 -0.83 7.20
N GLU A 169 1.57 -1.97 7.91
CA GLU A 169 0.70 -2.11 9.07
C GLU A 169 1.01 -1.03 10.11
N LEU A 170 2.30 -0.81 10.41
CA LEU A 170 2.75 0.24 11.33
C LEU A 170 2.33 1.64 10.86
N PHE A 171 2.57 1.98 9.59
CA PHE A 171 2.19 3.28 9.01
C PHE A 171 0.67 3.49 8.94
N ALA A 172 -0.09 2.40 8.88
CA ALA A 172 -1.55 2.39 8.95
C ALA A 172 -2.09 2.46 10.39
N GLY A 173 -1.22 2.48 11.41
CA GLY A 173 -1.61 2.55 12.83
C GLY A 173 -2.02 1.19 13.41
N GLU A 174 -1.71 0.10 12.72
CA GLU A 174 -2.03 -1.26 13.12
C GLU A 174 -0.86 -1.91 13.85
N THR A 175 -1.12 -3.06 14.50
CA THR A 175 -0.07 -3.81 15.20
C THR A 175 0.65 -4.75 14.24
N PRO A 176 1.94 -4.53 13.92
CA PRO A 176 2.58 -5.28 12.86
C PRO A 176 2.93 -6.72 13.22
N ASN A 177 2.87 -7.63 12.25
CA ASN A 177 3.40 -9.00 12.40
C ASN A 177 4.86 -9.10 11.92
N TRP A 178 5.80 -8.73 12.80
CA TRP A 178 7.24 -8.77 12.50
C TRP A 178 7.82 -10.18 12.29
N THR A 179 7.17 -11.24 12.79
CA THR A 179 7.73 -12.61 12.74
C THR A 179 7.48 -13.30 11.39
N MET A 180 6.30 -13.12 10.82
CA MET A 180 5.94 -13.68 9.51
C MET A 180 5.14 -12.65 8.71
N PRO A 181 5.77 -11.57 8.22
CA PRO A 181 5.08 -10.48 7.54
C PRO A 181 4.35 -10.92 6.26
N SER A 182 4.85 -11.95 5.57
CA SER A 182 4.28 -12.44 4.30
C SER A 182 3.11 -13.42 4.45
N VAL A 183 2.73 -13.75 5.69
CA VAL A 183 1.60 -14.64 5.99
C VAL A 183 0.46 -13.83 6.57
N PHE A 184 -0.67 -13.79 5.87
CA PHE A 184 -1.88 -13.14 6.38
C PHE A 184 -2.31 -13.78 7.71
N LYS A 185 -2.45 -12.95 8.73
CA LYS A 185 -3.04 -13.31 10.03
C LYS A 185 -4.10 -12.27 10.37
N PRO A 186 -5.39 -12.64 10.43
CA PRO A 186 -6.43 -11.69 10.79
C PRO A 186 -6.28 -11.21 12.22
N HIS A 187 -6.65 -9.94 12.46
CA HIS A 187 -6.71 -9.38 13.80
C HIS A 187 -7.99 -9.88 14.45
N ARG A 188 -7.85 -10.88 15.33
CA ARG A 188 -8.99 -11.61 15.92
C ARG A 188 -9.97 -10.74 16.71
N ASP A 189 -9.55 -9.57 17.16
CA ASP A 189 -10.34 -8.64 17.99
C ASP A 189 -10.15 -7.20 17.51
N ASP A 190 -10.50 -6.89 16.26
CA ASP A 190 -10.44 -5.50 15.80
C ASP A 190 -11.62 -4.68 16.34
N PRO A 191 -11.39 -3.74 17.28
CA PRO A 191 -12.48 -2.92 17.84
C PRO A 191 -13.13 -2.01 16.80
N ARG A 192 -12.48 -1.73 15.66
CA ARG A 192 -13.01 -0.91 14.57
C ARG A 192 -14.19 -1.60 13.87
N LEU A 193 -14.10 -2.92 13.68
CA LEU A 193 -15.21 -3.72 13.14
C LEU A 193 -16.40 -3.76 14.10
N ALA A 194 -16.15 -3.82 15.40
CA ALA A 194 -17.20 -3.77 16.42
C ALA A 194 -17.87 -2.39 16.51
N ALA A 195 -17.12 -1.30 16.27
CA ALA A 195 -17.65 0.06 16.23
C ALA A 195 -18.47 0.33 14.96
N ALA A 196 -18.03 -0.13 13.79
CA ALA A 196 -18.77 -0.01 12.53
C ALA A 196 -20.09 -0.81 12.51
N ALA A 197 -20.19 -1.89 13.29
CA ALA A 197 -21.40 -2.71 13.41
C ALA A 197 -22.45 -2.13 14.39
N ARG A 198 -22.15 -1.06 15.14
CA ARG A 198 -23.14 -0.41 16.01
C ARG A 198 -24.02 0.52 15.17
N PRO A 199 -25.36 0.35 15.15
CA PRO A 199 -26.22 1.35 14.52
C PRO A 199 -25.99 2.69 15.22
N MET A 200 -25.82 3.77 14.44
CA MET A 200 -25.87 5.14 14.96
C MET A 200 -27.13 5.28 15.81
N GLU A 201 -26.97 5.33 17.14
CA GLU A 201 -28.05 5.73 18.03
C GLU A 201 -28.40 7.15 17.65
N VAL A 202 -29.56 7.31 17.00
CA VAL A 202 -30.12 8.61 16.67
C VAL A 202 -30.42 9.29 18.00
N ASP A 203 -29.60 10.28 18.30
CA ASP A 203 -29.68 11.12 19.48
C ASP A 203 -31.10 11.72 19.56
N LYS A 204 -31.93 11.17 20.46
CA LYS A 204 -33.26 11.71 20.73
C LYS A 204 -33.06 13.03 21.45
N LYS A 205 -33.22 14.14 20.72
CA LYS A 205 -33.33 15.48 21.32
C LYS A 205 -34.38 15.47 22.44
N PRO A 206 -34.07 16.01 23.63
CA PRO A 206 -35.08 16.22 24.65
C PRO A 206 -36.04 17.33 24.20
N GLY A 207 -37.34 17.07 24.36
CA GLY A 207 -38.42 18.04 24.13
C GLY A 207 -38.64 18.98 25.30
#